data_AF-A0A956L5V6-F1
#
_entry.id   AF-A0A956L5V6-F1
#
_cell.length_a   1.000
_cell.length_b   1.000
_cell.length_c   1.000
_cell.angle_alpha   90.00
_cell.angle_beta   90.00
_cell.angle_gamma   90.00
#
_symmetry.space_group_name_H-M   'P 1'
#
loop_
_entity.id
_entity.type
_entity.pdbx_description
1 polymer ?
#
loop_
_entity_poly.entity_id
_entity_poly.type
_entity_poly.pdbx_seq_one_letter_code
_entity_poly.pdbx_strand_id
1 'polypeptide(L)'
;SYSMSLGYREELEAMARDHGLRYAPTISRPQEEPDWTGLGGRVEALLEPDRIEQTEQALGMQPGDLRPDKAAILICGLQGTITNTILYTIPRGFVPDNRKIRRALGVDDAQPSSLFWEQYDNTPVIDTKDEALMETLRTQLRAAQG
;
A
#
# COMPACT_ATOMS: atom_id res chain seq x y z
N SER A 1 -2.59 -17.11 -1.43
CA SER A 1 -2.31 -17.46 -0.03
C SER A 1 -3.58 -18.01 0.60
N TYR A 2 -3.38 -18.91 1.56
CA TYR A 2 -4.39 -19.47 2.47
C TYR A 2 -4.07 -19.00 3.90
N SER A 3 -4.99 -19.15 4.84
CA SER A 3 -4.82 -18.72 6.23
C SER A 3 -3.65 -19.44 6.91
N MET A 4 -3.42 -20.71 6.57
CA MET A 4 -2.26 -21.49 7.03
C MET A 4 -0.91 -20.97 6.51
N SER A 5 -0.92 -20.12 5.47
CA SER A 5 0.30 -19.51 4.91
C SER A 5 0.64 -18.16 5.54
N LEU A 6 -0.16 -17.69 6.51
CA LEU A 6 0.11 -16.44 7.22
C LEU A 6 1.29 -16.66 8.17
N GLY A 7 2.48 -16.20 7.76
CA GLY A 7 3.67 -16.22 8.60
C GLY A 7 3.49 -15.36 9.84
N TYR A 8 4.05 -15.81 10.97
CA TYR A 8 4.05 -15.10 12.26
C TYR A 8 2.66 -14.70 12.78
N ARG A 9 1.58 -15.36 12.32
CA ARG A 9 0.21 -14.99 12.66
C ARG A 9 -0.02 -14.89 14.17
N GLU A 10 0.37 -15.91 14.92
CA GLU A 10 0.17 -15.96 16.38
C GLU A 10 0.91 -14.82 17.10
N GLU A 11 2.13 -14.49 16.66
CA GLU A 11 2.93 -13.40 17.22
C GLU A 11 2.29 -12.04 16.93
N LEU A 12 1.85 -11.80 15.69
CA LEU A 12 1.20 -10.55 15.30
C LEU A 12 -0.16 -10.38 15.99
N GLU A 13 -0.92 -11.46 16.17
CA GLU A 13 -2.16 -11.43 16.95
C GLU A 13 -1.89 -11.17 18.44
N ALA A 14 -0.81 -11.71 19.01
CA ALA A 14 -0.38 -11.38 20.37
C ALA A 14 0.00 -9.91 20.50
N MET A 15 0.81 -9.37 19.57
CA MET A 15 1.14 -7.94 19.55
C MET A 15 -0.10 -7.06 19.42
N ALA A 16 -1.11 -7.49 18.66
CA ALA A 16 -2.35 -6.76 18.52
C ALA A 16 -3.16 -6.71 19.83
N ARG A 17 -3.19 -7.81 20.58
CA ARG A 17 -3.84 -7.88 21.89
C ARG A 17 -3.08 -7.10 22.97
N ASP A 18 -1.75 -7.22 22.98
CA ASP A 18 -0.96 -6.88 24.16
C ASP A 18 -0.19 -5.55 24.01
N HIS A 19 0.02 -5.08 22.78
CA HIS A 19 0.89 -3.94 22.48
C HIS A 19 0.27 -2.86 21.58
N GLY A 20 -1.04 -2.95 21.31
CA GLY A 20 -1.78 -1.93 20.55
C GLY A 20 -1.50 -1.94 19.04
N LEU A 21 -0.87 -2.99 18.51
CA LEU A 21 -0.75 -3.19 17.07
C LEU A 21 -2.15 -3.36 16.44
N ARG A 22 -2.36 -2.76 15.28
CA ARG A 22 -3.53 -3.05 14.44
C ARG A 22 -3.10 -4.06 13.37
N TYR A 23 -3.59 -5.29 13.48
CA TYR A 23 -3.25 -6.37 12.56
C TYR A 23 -4.47 -6.77 11.73
N ALA A 24 -4.39 -6.57 10.42
CA ALA A 24 -5.45 -6.89 9.45
C ALA A 24 -4.91 -7.82 8.37
N PRO A 25 -4.87 -9.15 8.59
CA PRO A 25 -4.36 -10.09 7.60
C PRO A 25 -5.33 -10.25 6.42
N THR A 26 -4.77 -10.62 5.27
CA THR A 26 -5.55 -10.98 4.08
C THR A 26 -5.05 -12.24 3.42
N ILE A 27 -5.98 -13.03 2.88
CA ILE A 27 -5.67 -14.22 2.08
C ILE A 27 -6.26 -14.07 0.68
N SER A 28 -5.59 -14.60 -0.33
CA SER A 28 -6.02 -14.41 -1.72
C SER A 28 -7.14 -15.36 -2.17
N ARG A 29 -7.50 -16.37 -1.37
CA ARG A 29 -8.51 -17.38 -1.68
C ARG A 29 -9.54 -17.56 -0.55
N PRO A 30 -10.17 -16.48 -0.05
CA PRO A 30 -11.10 -16.60 1.08
C PRO A 30 -12.29 -17.51 0.78
N GLN A 31 -12.73 -17.57 -0.47
CA GLN A 31 -13.82 -18.45 -0.90
C GLN A 31 -13.53 -19.95 -0.74
N GLU A 32 -12.26 -20.33 -0.60
CA GLU A 32 -11.82 -21.71 -0.39
C GLU A 32 -11.67 -22.04 1.11
N GLU A 33 -11.88 -21.05 2.01
CA GLU A 33 -11.78 -21.20 3.47
C GLU A 33 -13.03 -20.60 4.15
N PRO A 34 -14.13 -21.38 4.29
CA PRO A 34 -15.40 -20.88 4.83
C PRO A 34 -15.31 -20.26 6.23
N ASP A 35 -14.33 -20.68 7.03
CA ASP A 35 -14.10 -20.16 8.39
C ASP A 35 -13.30 -18.84 8.39
N TRP A 36 -12.83 -18.36 7.23
CA TRP A 36 -12.11 -17.10 7.12
C TRP A 36 -13.05 -15.90 7.16
N THR A 37 -12.90 -15.08 8.21
CA THR A 37 -13.68 -13.85 8.40
C THR A 37 -12.88 -12.57 8.19
N GLY A 38 -11.61 -12.67 7.78
CA GLY A 38 -10.72 -11.53 7.55
C GLY A 38 -10.84 -10.92 6.15
N LEU A 39 -9.93 -10.02 5.81
CA LEU A 39 -9.89 -9.40 4.49
C LEU A 39 -9.53 -10.41 3.39
N GLY A 40 -10.04 -10.21 2.18
CA GLY A 40 -9.81 -11.08 1.04
C GLY A 40 -9.04 -10.42 -0.11
N GLY A 41 -8.20 -11.18 -0.81
CA GLY A 41 -7.45 -10.73 -1.98
C GLY A 41 -5.95 -10.59 -1.75
N ARG A 42 -5.28 -9.96 -2.71
CA ARG A 42 -3.88 -9.57 -2.57
C ARG A 42 -3.81 -8.27 -1.76
N VAL A 43 -2.73 -8.07 -0.99
CA VAL A 43 -2.62 -6.94 -0.06
C VAL A 43 -2.74 -5.59 -0.76
N GLU A 44 -2.14 -5.43 -1.94
CA GLU A 44 -2.23 -4.20 -2.73
C GLU A 44 -3.66 -3.88 -3.17
N ALA A 45 -4.50 -4.91 -3.41
CA ALA A 45 -5.88 -4.71 -3.85
C ALA A 45 -6.77 -4.18 -2.71
N LEU A 46 -6.30 -4.27 -1.46
CA LEU A 46 -6.99 -3.65 -0.33
C LEU A 46 -6.89 -2.12 -0.36
N LEU A 47 -6.00 -1.56 -1.17
CA LEU A 47 -5.78 -0.12 -1.32
C LEU A 47 -6.54 0.47 -2.51
N GLU A 48 -7.26 -0.36 -3.28
CA GLU A 48 -8.09 0.10 -4.39
C GLU A 48 -9.12 1.13 -3.92
N PRO A 49 -9.49 2.13 -4.77
CA PRO A 49 -10.38 3.21 -4.36
C PRO A 49 -11.71 2.77 -3.74
N ASP A 50 -12.26 1.64 -4.19
CA ASP A 50 -13.51 1.04 -3.72
C ASP A 50 -13.35 0.15 -2.47
N ARG A 51 -12.10 -0.10 -2.05
CA ARG A 51 -11.76 -1.03 -0.96
C ARG A 51 -11.01 -0.39 0.21
N ILE A 52 -10.34 0.73 -0.04
CA ILE A 52 -9.47 1.38 0.93
C ILE A 52 -10.19 1.81 2.21
N GLU A 53 -11.47 2.18 2.15
CA GLU A 53 -12.25 2.51 3.35
C GLU A 53 -12.45 1.28 4.25
N GLN A 54 -12.66 0.09 3.66
CA GLN A 54 -12.71 -1.16 4.42
C GLN A 54 -11.37 -1.43 5.12
N THR A 55 -10.27 -1.14 4.44
CA THR A 55 -8.91 -1.29 4.97
C THR A 55 -8.63 -0.30 6.10
N GLU A 56 -9.01 0.98 5.94
CA GLU A 56 -8.93 2.00 6.97
C GLU A 56 -9.71 1.56 8.23
N GLN A 57 -10.95 1.08 8.06
CA GLN A 57 -11.75 0.56 9.17
C GLN A 57 -11.11 -0.65 9.86
N ALA A 58 -10.58 -1.62 9.10
CA ALA A 58 -9.88 -2.77 9.65
C ALA A 58 -8.62 -2.38 10.45
N LEU A 59 -7.98 -1.26 10.09
CA LEU A 59 -6.84 -0.68 10.79
C LEU A 59 -7.26 0.26 11.93
N GLY A 60 -8.56 0.44 12.19
CA GLY A 60 -9.08 1.32 13.23
C GLY A 60 -8.96 2.82 12.91
N MET A 61 -8.89 3.16 11.62
CA MET A 61 -8.82 4.51 11.07
C MET A 61 -10.20 4.96 10.57
N GLN A 62 -10.41 6.27 10.43
CA GLN A 62 -11.61 6.81 9.78
C GLN A 62 -11.48 6.74 8.25
N PRO A 63 -12.60 6.71 7.51
CA PRO A 63 -12.57 6.85 6.05
C PRO A 63 -11.80 8.11 5.63
N GLY A 64 -10.81 7.94 4.76
CA GLY A 64 -9.94 9.02 4.28
C GLY A 64 -8.70 9.30 5.15
N ASP A 65 -8.46 8.57 6.24
CA ASP A 65 -7.32 8.80 7.13
C ASP A 65 -5.99 8.25 6.61
N LEU A 66 -5.99 7.28 5.68
CA LEU A 66 -4.75 6.74 5.13
C LEU A 66 -4.15 7.76 4.16
N ARG A 67 -3.34 8.67 4.72
CA ARG A 67 -2.69 9.82 4.07
C ARG A 67 -1.28 10.05 4.60
N PRO A 68 -0.40 10.71 3.82
CA PRO A 68 1.00 10.93 4.20
C PRO A 68 1.22 11.80 5.45
N ASP A 69 0.24 12.59 5.88
CA ASP A 69 0.31 13.37 7.12
C ASP A 69 -0.03 12.55 8.38
N LYS A 70 -0.60 11.36 8.22
CA LYS A 70 -1.01 10.47 9.32
C LYS A 70 -0.26 9.13 9.33
N ALA A 71 0.27 8.70 8.20
CA ALA A 71 0.92 7.42 8.04
C ALA A 71 2.10 7.47 7.06
N ALA A 72 3.07 6.59 7.28
CA ALA A 72 4.05 6.19 6.28
C ALA A 72 3.75 4.76 5.83
N ILE A 73 3.95 4.47 4.55
CA ILE A 73 3.80 3.13 3.99
C ILE A 73 5.17 2.49 3.91
N LEU A 74 5.33 1.33 4.55
CA LEU A 74 6.47 0.45 4.37
C LEU A 74 5.97 -0.84 3.72
N ILE A 75 6.45 -1.17 2.52
CA ILE A 75 6.01 -2.35 1.78
C ILE A 75 7.20 -3.18 1.33
N CYS A 76 7.12 -4.50 1.50
CA CYS A 76 8.09 -5.42 0.93
C CYS A 76 7.40 -6.48 0.08
N GLY A 77 8.03 -6.92 -0.99
CA GLY A 77 7.43 -7.92 -1.86
C GLY A 77 7.98 -7.99 -3.28
N LEU A 78 7.22 -8.67 -4.12
CA LEU A 78 7.43 -8.72 -5.56
C LEU A 78 7.00 -7.39 -6.21
N GLN A 79 7.55 -7.12 -7.39
CA GLN A 79 7.27 -5.91 -8.16
C GLN A 79 5.78 -5.55 -8.22
N GLY A 80 4.89 -6.49 -8.57
CA GLY A 80 3.47 -6.22 -8.71
C GLY A 80 2.79 -5.67 -7.44
N THR A 81 3.17 -6.17 -6.26
CA THR A 81 2.63 -5.67 -4.98
C THR A 81 3.09 -4.23 -4.72
N ILE A 82 4.37 -3.94 -4.95
CA ILE A 82 4.93 -2.61 -4.71
C ILE A 82 4.35 -1.60 -5.71
N THR A 83 4.31 -1.96 -7.00
CA THR A 83 3.77 -1.09 -8.06
C THR A 83 2.34 -0.72 -7.79
N ASN A 84 1.47 -1.70 -7.55
CA ASN A 84 0.05 -1.44 -7.32
C ASN A 84 -0.17 -0.65 -6.02
N THR A 85 0.62 -0.91 -4.97
CA THR A 85 0.61 -0.09 -3.75
C THR A 85 0.91 1.37 -4.07
N ILE A 86 1.93 1.65 -4.89
CA ILE A 86 2.26 3.02 -5.32
C ILE A 86 1.12 3.62 -6.15
N LEU A 87 0.60 2.89 -7.14
CA LEU A 87 -0.46 3.38 -8.04
C LEU A 87 -1.74 3.74 -7.28
N TYR A 88 -2.13 2.93 -6.30
CA TYR A 88 -3.34 3.18 -5.51
C TYR A 88 -3.18 4.26 -4.44
N THR A 89 -1.95 4.58 -4.03
CA THR A 89 -1.70 5.53 -2.93
C THR A 89 -1.20 6.89 -3.38
N ILE A 90 -0.64 7.03 -4.59
CA ILE A 90 -0.33 8.34 -5.21
C ILE A 90 -1.54 9.28 -5.24
N PRO A 91 -2.76 8.84 -5.62
CA PRO A 91 -3.96 9.69 -5.58
C PRO A 91 -4.34 10.19 -4.18
N ARG A 92 -3.73 9.63 -3.12
CA ARG A 92 -3.91 10.06 -1.72
C ARG A 92 -2.71 10.85 -1.19
N GLY A 93 -1.77 11.21 -2.06
CA GLY A 93 -0.65 12.09 -1.74
C GLY A 93 0.64 11.38 -1.31
N PHE A 94 0.69 10.05 -1.31
CA PHE A 94 1.90 9.33 -0.92
C PHE A 94 3.03 9.53 -1.93
N VAL A 95 4.24 9.78 -1.42
CA VAL A 95 5.43 10.09 -2.21
C VAL A 95 6.45 8.94 -2.09
N PRO A 96 6.75 8.22 -3.18
CA PRO A 96 7.70 7.10 -3.15
C PRO A 96 9.15 7.55 -2.90
N ASP A 97 9.89 6.79 -2.10
CA ASP A 97 11.30 7.02 -1.80
C ASP A 97 12.24 6.48 -2.89
N ASN A 98 12.06 6.94 -4.13
CA ASN A 98 12.93 6.58 -5.23
C ASN A 98 13.21 7.76 -6.13
N ARG A 99 14.50 8.10 -6.25
CA ARG A 99 14.96 9.26 -6.99
C ARG A 99 14.47 9.32 -8.44
N LYS A 100 14.41 8.19 -9.14
CA LYS A 100 13.97 8.16 -10.55
C LYS A 100 12.48 8.42 -10.66
N ILE A 101 11.68 7.76 -9.82
CA ILE A 101 10.22 7.94 -9.80
C ILE A 101 9.87 9.35 -9.33
N ARG A 102 10.48 9.87 -8.26
CA ARG A 102 10.29 11.25 -7.78
C ARG A 102 10.55 12.29 -8.86
N ARG A 103 11.68 12.16 -9.57
CA ARG A 103 12.00 13.03 -10.71
C ARG A 103 10.97 12.92 -11.83
N ALA A 104 10.53 11.70 -12.15
CA ALA A 104 9.51 11.48 -13.18
C ALA A 104 8.15 12.07 -12.78
N LEU A 105 7.81 12.07 -11.49
CA LEU A 105 6.61 12.69 -10.92
C LEU A 105 6.72 14.21 -10.74
N GLY A 106 7.92 14.79 -10.94
CA GLY A 106 8.14 16.23 -10.72
C GLY A 106 7.97 16.64 -9.25
N VAL A 107 8.27 15.74 -8.32
CA VAL A 107 8.23 15.98 -6.88
C VAL A 107 9.42 16.86 -6.49
N ASP A 108 9.18 17.86 -5.65
CA ASP A 108 10.23 18.74 -5.12
C ASP A 108 11.24 17.94 -4.27
N ASP A 109 12.53 18.25 -4.37
CA ASP A 109 13.58 17.56 -3.62
C ASP A 109 13.45 17.78 -2.10
N ALA A 110 12.85 18.88 -1.65
CA ALA A 110 12.57 19.18 -0.25
C ALA A 110 11.34 18.43 0.30
N GLN A 111 10.49 17.88 -0.57
CA GLN A 111 9.30 17.17 -0.12
C GLN A 111 9.68 15.81 0.51
N PRO A 112 9.26 15.50 1.75
CA PRO A 112 9.59 14.21 2.37
C PRO A 112 8.95 13.03 1.62
N SER A 113 9.64 11.89 1.61
CA SER A 113 9.06 10.61 1.18
C SER A 113 8.10 10.08 2.26
N SER A 114 7.03 9.42 1.84
CA SER A 114 6.04 8.79 2.73
C SER A 114 5.70 7.35 2.34
N LEU A 115 6.30 6.83 1.27
CA LEU A 115 6.18 5.44 0.84
C LEU A 115 7.57 4.87 0.57
N PHE A 116 7.91 3.80 1.27
CA PHE A 116 9.21 3.13 1.24
C PHE A 116 9.00 1.67 0.87
N TRP A 117 9.97 1.06 0.20
CA TRP A 117 9.88 -0.36 -0.11
C TRP A 117 11.19 -1.11 -0.13
N GLU A 118 11.06 -2.42 0.03
CA GLU A 118 12.10 -3.41 -0.22
C GLU A 118 11.59 -4.41 -1.27
N GLN A 119 12.36 -4.58 -2.34
CA GLN A 119 11.96 -5.42 -3.47
C GLN A 119 12.72 -6.75 -3.46
N TYR A 120 12.00 -7.86 -3.64
CA TYR A 120 12.59 -9.21 -3.64
C TYR A 120 13.16 -9.63 -5.00
N ASP A 121 12.82 -8.89 -6.06
CA ASP A 121 13.25 -9.12 -7.43
C ASP A 121 13.93 -7.88 -8.03
N ASN A 122 14.46 -8.00 -9.24
CA ASN A 122 15.19 -6.93 -9.93
C ASN A 122 14.37 -6.21 -11.01
N THR A 123 13.06 -6.47 -11.08
CA THR A 123 12.18 -5.87 -12.09
C THR A 123 11.95 -4.40 -11.74
N PRO A 124 12.03 -3.44 -12.68
CA PRO A 124 11.69 -2.06 -12.37
C PRO A 124 10.25 -1.94 -11.82
N VAL A 125 10.08 -1.24 -10.68
CA VAL A 125 8.77 -1.08 -10.03
C VAL A 125 7.80 -0.25 -10.89
N ILE A 126 8.27 0.84 -11.47
CA ILE A 126 7.48 1.65 -12.41
C ILE A 126 8.35 1.92 -13.63
N ASP A 127 7.80 1.73 -14.83
CA ASP A 127 8.46 2.20 -16.04
C ASP A 127 8.28 3.71 -16.16
N THR A 128 9.30 4.46 -15.74
CA THR A 128 9.30 5.92 -15.81
C THR A 128 9.32 6.47 -17.24
N LYS A 129 9.42 5.61 -18.27
CA LYS A 129 9.34 5.99 -19.68
C LYS A 129 7.92 5.91 -20.25
N ASP A 130 6.97 5.35 -19.50
CA ASP A 130 5.55 5.40 -19.88
C ASP A 130 4.99 6.80 -19.58
N GLU A 131 5.04 7.67 -20.59
CA GLU A 131 4.61 9.07 -20.44
C GLU A 131 3.12 9.21 -20.09
N ALA A 132 2.27 8.30 -20.58
CA ALA A 132 0.83 8.35 -20.30
C ALA A 132 0.54 8.01 -18.84
N LEU A 133 1.18 6.96 -18.32
CA LEU A 133 1.14 6.63 -16.91
C LEU A 133 1.71 7.77 -16.07
N MET A 134 2.87 8.30 -16.45
CA MET A 134 3.52 9.33 -15.65
C MET A 134 2.71 10.62 -15.58
N GLU A 135 2.06 11.03 -16.67
CA GLU A 135 1.20 12.21 -16.66
C GLU A 135 -0.03 12.03 -15.77
N THR A 136 -0.62 10.82 -15.79
CA THR A 136 -1.72 10.46 -14.89
C THR A 136 -1.30 10.59 -13.43
N LEU A 137 -0.15 10.00 -13.07
CA LEU A 137 0.35 10.01 -11.70
C LEU A 137 0.74 11.41 -11.23
N ARG A 138 1.34 12.24 -12.09
CA ARG A 138 1.64 13.66 -11.79
C ARG A 138 0.36 14.42 -11.46
N THR A 139 -0.67 14.27 -12.30
CA THR A 139 -1.95 14.95 -12.14
C THR A 139 -2.61 14.55 -10.81
N GLN A 140 -2.66 13.25 -10.53
CA GLN A 140 -3.22 12.71 -9.29
C GLN A 140 -2.45 13.19 -8.05
N LEU A 141 -1.12 13.15 -8.09
CA LEU A 141 -0.30 13.58 -6.97
C LEU A 141 -0.47 15.07 -6.66
N ARG A 142 -0.47 15.91 -7.69
CA ARG A 142 -0.70 17.35 -7.55
C ARG A 142 -2.09 17.64 -6.98
N ALA A 143 -3.12 16.93 -7.46
CA ALA A 143 -4.48 17.09 -6.96
C ALA A 143 -4.61 16.68 -5.48
N ALA A 144 -3.85 15.69 -5.03
CA ALA A 144 -3.85 15.24 -3.63
C ALA A 144 -3.06 16.17 -2.68
N GLN A 145 -2.24 17.08 -3.22
CA GLN A 145 -1.38 17.98 -2.47
C GLN A 145 -1.89 19.43 -2.42
N GLY A 146 -2.85 19.79 -3.28
CA GLY A 146 -3.54 21.08 -3.28
C GLY A 146 -4.78 21.08 -2.40
#